data_AF-A0A3A9YC55-F1
#
_entry.id   AF-A0A3A9YC55-F1
#
_cell.length_a   1.000
_cell.length_b   1.000
_cell.length_c   1.000
_cell.angle_alpha   90.00
_cell.angle_beta   90.00
_cell.angle_gamma   90.00
#
_symmetry.space_group_name_H-M   'P 1'
#
loop_
_entity.id
_entity.type
_entity.pdbx_description
1 polymer ?
#
loop_
_entity_poly.entity_id
_entity_poly.type
_entity_poly.pdbx_seq_one_letter_code
_entity_poly.pdbx_strand_id
1 'polypeptide(L)'
;MNVVNVVQKFGADDFLERSWELPSEMIEPLREHVNVGEDGWIIDAWPMTKQIAAIVQPRVTEHIDVASGAWFVESWCGPEQVQLPCLSL
;
A
#
# COMPACT_ATOMS: atom_id res chain seq x y z
N MET A 1 3.76 16.07 -8.20
CA MET A 1 3.40 14.63 -8.34
C MET A 1 3.93 13.95 -7.09
N ASN A 2 3.03 13.50 -6.22
CA ASN A 2 3.42 12.84 -4.97
C ASN A 2 3.22 11.33 -5.18
N VAL A 3 4.32 10.58 -5.11
CA VAL A 3 4.29 9.12 -5.22
C VAL A 3 4.44 8.56 -3.82
N VAL A 4 3.49 7.72 -3.43
CA VAL A 4 3.46 7.09 -2.11
C VAL A 4 3.35 5.58 -2.27
N ASN A 5 4.16 4.84 -1.52
CA ASN A 5 3.99 3.40 -1.39
C ASN A 5 2.73 3.13 -0.56
N VAL A 6 1.94 2.13 -0.94
CA VAL A 6 0.66 1.82 -0.31
C VAL A 6 0.45 0.32 -0.17
N VAL A 7 -0.31 -0.04 0.86
CA VAL A 7 -1.06 -1.30 0.90
C VAL A 7 -2.48 -1.00 0.43
N GLN A 8 -3.03 -1.85 -0.41
CA GLN A 8 -4.40 -1.73 -0.88
C GLN A 8 -5.18 -3.01 -0.64
N LYS A 9 -6.48 -2.85 -0.42
CA LYS A 9 -7.47 -3.92 -0.33
C LYS A 9 -8.57 -3.67 -1.35
N PHE A 10 -8.86 -4.68 -2.15
CA PHE A 10 -9.91 -4.66 -3.16
C PHE A 10 -11.11 -5.51 -2.73
N GLY A 11 -12.28 -5.15 -3.23
CA GLY A 11 -13.50 -5.94 -3.08
C GLY A 11 -13.52 -7.11 -4.07
N ALA A 12 -14.53 -7.98 -3.93
CA ALA A 12 -14.76 -9.07 -4.89
C ALA A 12 -15.17 -8.60 -6.30
N ASP A 13 -15.46 -7.31 -6.43
CA ASP A 13 -15.79 -6.59 -7.66
C ASP A 13 -14.57 -5.86 -8.26
N ASP A 14 -13.37 -6.12 -7.74
CA ASP A 14 -12.10 -5.49 -8.11
C ASP A 14 -12.06 -3.97 -7.90
N PHE A 15 -13.00 -3.41 -7.13
CA PHE A 15 -12.94 -2.00 -6.73
C PHE A 15 -12.10 -1.82 -5.47
N LEU A 16 -11.32 -0.72 -5.42
CA LEU A 16 -10.52 -0.36 -4.25
C LEU A 16 -11.44 -0.05 -3.07
N GLU A 17 -11.38 -0.86 -2.02
CA GLU A 17 -12.12 -0.62 -0.78
C GLU A 17 -11.36 0.33 0.14
N ARG A 18 -10.04 0.09 0.30
CA ARG A 18 -9.18 0.87 1.20
C ARG A 18 -7.72 0.87 0.78
N SER A 19 -7.01 1.91 1.19
CA SER A 19 -5.56 2.04 1.07
C SER A 19 -4.92 2.57 2.36
N TRP A 20 -3.67 2.19 2.59
CA TRP A 20 -2.83 2.69 3.68
C TRP A 20 -1.46 3.05 3.14
N GLU A 21 -1.03 4.31 3.33
CA GLU A 21 0.31 4.75 2.96
C GLU A 21 1.37 4.07 3.83
N LEU A 22 2.39 3.52 3.18
CA LEU A 22 3.55 2.93 3.80
C LEU A 22 4.63 4.00 3.99
N PRO A 23 5.10 4.21 5.23
CA PRO A 23 6.22 5.11 5.49
C PRO A 23 7.54 4.48 5.02
N SER A 24 8.56 5.30 4.79
CA SER A 24 9.80 4.86 4.15
C SER A 24 10.56 3.78 4.94
N GLU A 25 10.47 3.78 6.27
CA GLU A 25 11.10 2.77 7.13
C GLU A 25 10.56 1.35 6.90
N MET A 26 9.36 1.21 6.33
CA MET A 26 8.76 -0.08 6.02
C MET A 26 9.16 -0.60 4.63
N ILE A 27 9.79 0.23 3.81
CA ILE A 27 10.18 -0.12 2.44
C ILE A 27 11.45 -0.98 2.42
N GLU A 28 12.43 -0.68 3.26
CA GLU A 28 13.67 -1.46 3.32
C GLU A 28 13.42 -2.96 3.59
N PRO A 29 12.60 -3.35 4.57
CA PRO A 29 12.24 -4.76 4.76
C PRO A 29 11.48 -5.38 3.59
N LEU A 30 10.75 -4.58 2.79
CA LEU A 30 10.00 -5.08 1.63
C LEU A 30 10.89 -5.41 0.43
N ARG A 31 12.10 -4.85 0.35
CA ARG A 31 13.02 -5.05 -0.80
C ARG A 31 13.38 -6.52 -1.06
N GLU A 32 13.30 -7.39 -0.05
CA GLU A 32 13.54 -8.83 -0.21
C GLU A 32 12.37 -9.58 -0.87
N HIS A 33 11.22 -8.93 -1.02
CA HIS A 33 9.97 -9.56 -1.45
C HIS A 33 9.31 -8.90 -2.66
N VAL A 34 9.65 -7.64 -2.93
CA VAL A 34 9.14 -6.87 -4.07
C VAL A 34 10.28 -6.09 -4.73
N ASN A 35 10.08 -5.72 -5.98
CA ASN A 35 11.01 -4.82 -6.65
C ASN A 35 10.80 -3.39 -6.16
N VAL A 36 11.86 -2.75 -5.70
CA VAL A 36 11.86 -1.35 -5.27
C VAL A 36 12.93 -0.60 -6.05
N GLY A 37 12.55 0.53 -6.63
CA GLY A 37 13.48 1.43 -7.32
C GLY A 37 14.54 2.04 -6.40
N GLU A 38 15.51 2.73 -7.01
CA GLU A 38 16.53 3.49 -6.27
C GLU A 38 15.90 4.67 -5.51
N ASP A 39 14.77 5.17 -5.98
CA ASP A 39 13.93 6.20 -5.36
C ASP A 39 13.10 5.69 -4.15
N GLY A 40 13.12 4.38 -3.88
CA GLY A 40 12.37 3.77 -2.80
C GLY A 40 10.90 3.50 -3.15
N TRP A 41 10.52 3.52 -4.42
CA TRP A 41 9.16 3.21 -4.87
C TRP A 41 9.03 1.74 -5.26
N ILE A 42 7.95 1.10 -4.83
CA ILE A 42 7.59 -0.26 -5.27
C ILE A 42 7.27 -0.19 -6.77
N ILE A 43 7.96 -1.01 -7.55
CA ILE A 43 7.75 -1.18 -8.99
C ILE A 43 6.70 -2.26 -9.19
N ASP A 44 5.62 -1.92 -9.91
CA ASP A 44 4.43 -2.74 -10.13
C ASP A 44 3.61 -3.02 -8.87
N ALA A 45 2.41 -3.57 -9.07
CA ALA A 45 1.58 -4.07 -7.99
C ALA A 45 1.96 -5.52 -7.67
N TRP A 46 2.22 -5.78 -6.39
CA TRP A 46 2.59 -7.11 -5.90
C TRP A 46 1.47 -7.70 -5.05
N PRO A 47 1.05 -8.95 -5.32
CA PRO A 47 0.07 -9.62 -4.48
C PRO A 47 0.63 -9.83 -3.08
N MET A 48 -0.25 -9.70 -2.09
CA MET A 48 0.10 -9.89 -0.70
C MET A 48 0.52 -11.34 -0.43
N THR A 49 1.70 -11.51 0.16
CA THR A 49 2.19 -12.79 0.67
C THR A 49 2.23 -12.78 2.20
N LYS A 50 2.47 -13.92 2.85
CA LYS A 50 2.60 -13.97 4.32
C LYS A 50 3.77 -13.13 4.82
N GLN A 51 4.87 -13.09 4.06
CA GLN A 51 6.07 -12.32 4.38
C GLN A 51 5.81 -10.81 4.26
N ILE A 52 5.20 -10.38 3.15
CA ILE A 52 4.81 -8.98 2.94
C ILE A 52 3.78 -8.56 4.00
N ALA A 53 2.79 -9.40 4.29
CA ALA A 53 1.77 -9.13 5.30
C ALA A 53 2.40 -8.94 6.69
N ALA A 54 3.36 -9.79 7.09
CA ALA A 54 4.05 -9.64 8.37
C ALA A 54 4.77 -8.29 8.51
N ILE A 55 5.34 -7.78 7.40
CA ILE A 55 6.01 -6.47 7.37
C ILE A 55 4.99 -5.34 7.45
N VAL A 56 3.91 -5.39 6.66
CA VAL A 56 2.98 -4.26 6.51
C VAL A 56 1.81 -4.24 7.50
N GLN A 57 1.50 -5.37 8.15
CA GLN A 57 0.39 -5.50 9.09
C GLN A 57 0.39 -4.43 10.21
N PRO A 58 1.53 -3.99 10.78
CA PRO A 58 1.54 -2.91 11.77
C PRO A 58 0.96 -1.59 11.27
N ARG A 59 0.95 -1.35 9.95
CA ARG A 59 0.43 -0.13 9.33
C ARG A 59 -1.05 -0.22 8.95
N VAL A 60 -1.55 -1.44 8.77
CA VAL A 60 -2.91 -1.73 8.34
C VAL A 60 -3.81 -1.91 9.56
N THR A 61 -4.90 -1.14 9.61
CA THR A 61 -5.85 -1.17 10.74
C THR A 61 -6.75 -2.41 10.76
N GLU A 62 -6.74 -3.20 9.68
CA GLU A 62 -7.51 -4.42 9.49
C GLU A 62 -6.57 -5.64 9.43
N HIS A 63 -7.09 -6.81 9.78
CA HIS A 63 -6.33 -8.04 9.59
C HIS A 63 -6.17 -8.34 8.10
N ILE A 64 -4.92 -8.53 7.67
CA ILE A 64 -4.61 -8.87 6.27
C ILE A 64 -4.90 -10.36 6.07
N ASP A 65 -5.98 -10.65 5.34
CA ASP A 65 -6.28 -12.00 4.88
C ASP A 65 -5.55 -12.29 3.56
N VAL A 66 -4.36 -12.86 3.66
CA VAL A 66 -3.54 -13.28 2.51
C VAL A 66 -4.28 -14.28 1.61
N ALA A 67 -5.13 -15.14 2.17
CA ALA A 67 -5.81 -16.18 1.40
C ALA A 67 -6.93 -15.63 0.51
N SER A 68 -7.43 -14.43 0.81
CA SER A 68 -8.45 -13.76 -0.01
C SER A 68 -7.97 -13.38 -1.41
N GLY A 69 -6.66 -13.21 -1.60
CA GLY A 69 -6.09 -12.69 -2.86
C GLY A 69 -6.44 -11.21 -3.13
N ALA A 70 -7.06 -10.53 -2.19
CA ALA A 70 -7.63 -9.20 -2.37
C ALA A 70 -6.67 -8.05 -1.97
N TRP A 71 -5.44 -8.39 -1.58
CA TRP A 71 -4.49 -7.45 -0.97
C TRP A 71 -3.25 -7.29 -1.84
N PHE A 72 -2.76 -6.06 -1.96
CA PHE A 72 -1.60 -5.72 -2.77
C PHE A 72 -0.72 -4.67 -2.09
N VAL A 73 0.56 -4.65 -2.46
CA VAL A 73 1.47 -3.54 -2.19
C VAL A 73 1.94 -2.95 -3.52
N GLU A 74 1.90 -1.63 -3.63
CA GLU A 74 2.30 -0.93 -4.85
C GLU A 74 2.71 0.52 -4.54
N SER A 75 3.16 1.25 -5.57
CA SER A 75 3.27 2.70 -5.51
C SER A 75 2.08 3.33 -6.20
N TRP A 76 1.41 4.27 -5.52
CA TRP A 76 0.37 5.08 -6.11
C TRP A 76 0.90 6.47 -6.48
N CYS A 77 0.67 6.86 -7.73
CA CYS A 77 0.94 8.19 -8.24
C CYS A 77 -0.36 8.99 -8.30
N GLY A 78 -0.57 9.83 -7.30
CA GLY A 78 -1.74 10.70 -7.22
C GLY A 78 -1.49 12.11 -7.73
N PRO A 79 -2.55 12.86 -8.08
CA PRO A 79 -2.45 14.31 -8.02
C PRO A 79 -2.01 14.68 -6.60
N GLU A 80 -1.01 15.56 -6.49
CA GLU A 80 -0.57 16.16 -5.22
C GLU A 80 -1.83 16.58 -4.45
N GLN A 81 -1.98 16.09 -3.22
CA GLN A 81 -3.18 16.25 -2.41
C GLN A 81 -3.75 17.65 -2.57
N VAL A 82 -4.90 17.77 -3.25
CA VAL A 82 -5.85 18.82 -2.90
C VAL A 82 -6.25 18.45 -1.49
N GLN A 83 -5.61 19.11 -0.54
CA GLN A 83 -6.00 19.14 0.85
C GLN A 83 -7.50 19.45 0.84
N LEU A 84 -8.35 18.43 0.99
CA LEU A 84 -9.77 18.65 1.23
C LEU A 84 -9.78 19.50 2.51
N PRO A 85 -10.23 20.77 2.44
CA PRO A 85 -10.29 21.57 3.64
C PRO A 85 -11.18 20.81 4.61
N CYS A 86 -10.71 20.67 5.85
CA CYS A 86 -11.54 20.23 6.96
C CYS A 86 -12.92 20.87 6.80
N LEU A 87 -13.94 20.04 6.55
CA LEU A 87 -15.31 20.39 6.87
C LEU A 87 -15.38 20.43 8.39
N SER A 88 -14.90 21.53 8.96
CA SER A 88 -15.32 21.99 10.26
C SER A 88 -16.69 22.64 10.04
N LEU A 89 -17.73 21.91 10.46
CA LEU A 89 -19.07 22.45 10.72
C LEU A 89 -19.01 23.57 11.76
#